data_AF-A0A497RXK1-F1
#
_entry.id   AF-A0A497RXK1-F1
#
_cell.length_a   1.000
_cell.length_b   1.000
_cell.length_c   1.000
_cell.angle_alpha   90.00
_cell.angle_beta   90.00
_cell.angle_gamma   90.00
#
_symmetry.space_group_name_H-M   'P 1'
#
loop_
_entity.id
_entity.type
_entity.pdbx_description
1 polymer ?
#
loop_
_entity_poly.entity_id
_entity_poly.type
_entity_poly.pdbx_seq_one_letter_code
_entity_poly.pdbx_strand_id
1 'polypeptide(L)'
;MQDLAGNVNETEERTLTVDAASPFYISNCQNLDQVGAIYYLTADIINSSQSYCINISANNVTLDCQGHLIDGDDNARYGIYINRSSQQTTNITVKNCKVTDWNNSNIYLYRADGNTIANVTSSSSPSTGIYLDYSSSNALTNITANSNFFGIYLDSSSSNTFQDITVSSNGGDGILLYLSSSNTLSNITADSNDWAGIYLWSSSSNTLTNITANSNGYGIYLDSSSSNTLSNITADSNGWAGIYLWSSSSNTLTNITANSNGEGGIFLDSSSSNTITKSTLKENSVDFYIFASSDSYCNNKIENITGSNNLPILYYNYSVTLSDMQLSELILCNADYSNIDNITINGSQSLDNNMLLLVRTDHSNISNIHSSDNLAGIYLDSSSSNTVTNITANSNWAAIALDSSNSNTLTNITANSNSYDGIYLWLSSSNILSNITANSNSDYGIYIDSNSDNNIIANSTISNNTDAGLYLDEHGLDDPEYNKIYNCLFNNSVNVKIDSGITGENYFNTTKQPGTRIYSPGNEIGGNYWTNPS
;
A
#
# COMPACT_ATOMS: atom_id res chain seq x y z
N MET A 1 32.61 15.66 66.71
CA MET A 1 33.93 16.24 66.36
C MET A 1 33.69 17.71 66.02
N GLN A 2 34.38 18.63 66.71
CA GLN A 2 34.39 20.05 66.35
C GLN A 2 35.50 20.30 65.33
N ASP A 3 35.29 21.24 64.41
CA ASP A 3 36.34 21.69 63.49
C ASP A 3 37.37 22.60 64.20
N LEU A 4 38.47 22.91 63.51
CA LEU A 4 39.56 23.76 64.02
C LEU A 4 39.15 25.23 64.27
N ALA A 5 37.92 25.62 63.94
CA ALA A 5 37.36 26.95 64.20
C ALA A 5 36.34 26.96 65.36
N GLY A 6 36.08 25.82 66.00
CA GLY A 6 35.16 25.70 67.13
C GLY A 6 33.69 25.54 66.72
N ASN A 7 33.40 25.26 65.44
CA ASN A 7 32.03 25.02 65.01
C ASN A 7 31.59 23.62 65.43
N VAL A 8 30.40 23.53 66.03
CA VAL A 8 29.78 22.27 66.41
C VAL A 8 29.16 21.67 65.15
N ASN A 9 29.58 20.45 64.79
CA ASN A 9 28.96 19.71 63.68
C ASN A 9 27.58 19.20 64.15
N GLU A 10 26.57 20.07 64.07
CA GLU A 10 25.18 19.71 64.34
C GLU A 10 24.57 19.12 63.05
N THR A 11 24.10 17.89 63.15
CA THR A 11 23.29 17.26 62.11
C THR A 11 21.87 17.81 62.23
N GLU A 12 21.42 18.58 61.24
CA GLU A 12 20.04 19.05 61.16
C GLU A 12 19.19 17.93 60.53
N GLU A 13 18.41 17.21 61.35
CA GLU A 13 17.34 16.35 60.83
C GLU A 13 16.16 17.23 60.41
N ARG A 14 15.98 17.41 59.11
CA ARG A 14 14.78 18.04 58.54
C ARG A 14 13.74 16.96 58.27
N THR A 15 12.68 16.94 59.07
CA THR A 15 11.50 16.13 58.77
C THR A 15 10.69 16.84 57.69
N LEU A 16 10.74 16.34 56.45
CA LEU A 16 9.86 16.74 55.36
C LEU A 16 8.54 15.98 55.51
N THR A 17 7.53 16.60 56.11
CA THR A 17 6.15 16.15 55.97
C THR A 17 5.69 16.45 54.55
N VAL A 18 5.70 15.43 53.70
CA VAL A 18 4.92 15.44 52.46
C VAL A 18 3.49 15.13 52.87
N ASP A 19 2.67 16.16 53.08
CA ASP A 19 1.22 15.94 53.21
C ASP A 19 0.76 15.27 51.91
N ALA A 20 0.45 13.97 51.97
CA ALA A 20 -0.23 13.31 50.88
C ALA A 20 -1.52 14.09 50.66
N ALA A 21 -1.65 14.73 49.49
CA ALA A 21 -2.85 15.48 49.14
C ALA A 21 -4.07 14.57 49.39
N SER A 22 -5.01 15.05 50.20
CA SER A 22 -6.21 14.28 50.53
C SER A 22 -6.94 13.91 49.24
N PRO A 23 -7.38 12.66 49.07
CA PRO A 23 -8.03 12.21 47.85
C PRO A 23 -9.35 12.96 47.65
N PHE A 24 -9.60 13.38 46.41
CA PHE A 24 -10.85 14.01 46.02
C PHE A 24 -11.79 12.95 45.44
N TYR A 25 -13.04 12.92 45.88
CA TYR A 25 -14.06 12.01 45.37
C TYR A 25 -15.07 12.82 44.56
N ILE A 26 -15.28 12.41 43.31
CA ILE A 26 -16.19 13.08 42.37
C ILE A 26 -17.23 12.07 41.87
N SER A 27 -18.40 12.58 41.47
CA SER A 27 -19.52 11.74 40.98
C SER A 27 -20.27 12.40 39.80
N ASN A 28 -19.74 13.50 39.28
CA ASN A 28 -20.34 14.34 38.25
C ASN A 28 -19.24 15.05 37.47
N CYS A 29 -19.61 15.66 36.34
CA CYS A 29 -18.69 16.49 35.56
C CYS A 29 -18.13 17.64 36.41
N GLN A 30 -16.82 17.84 36.34
CA GLN A 30 -16.12 18.80 37.18
C GLN A 30 -14.79 19.26 36.56
N ASN A 31 -14.38 20.48 36.89
CA ASN A 31 -13.01 20.95 36.68
C ASN A 31 -12.08 20.35 37.73
N LEU A 32 -10.96 19.78 37.29
CA LEU A 32 -9.88 19.27 38.16
C LEU A 32 -8.73 20.29 38.13
N ASP A 33 -8.75 21.24 39.06
CA ASP A 33 -7.89 22.43 39.09
C ASP A 33 -6.89 22.46 40.28
N GLN A 34 -6.96 21.47 41.17
CA GLN A 34 -5.97 21.31 42.24
C GLN A 34 -4.71 20.60 41.75
N VAL A 35 -3.57 21.31 41.76
CA VAL A 35 -2.24 20.77 41.41
C VAL A 35 -1.85 19.63 42.36
N GLY A 36 -1.35 18.52 41.79
CA GLY A 36 -0.88 17.37 42.58
C GLY A 36 -1.97 16.47 43.14
N ALA A 37 -3.25 16.77 42.87
CA ALA A 37 -4.37 16.04 43.45
C ALA A 37 -4.65 14.70 42.75
N ILE A 38 -5.19 13.77 43.53
CA ILE A 38 -5.72 12.50 43.06
C ILE A 38 -7.25 12.56 43.19
N TYR A 39 -7.94 12.34 42.07
CA TYR A 39 -9.38 12.30 41.96
C TYR A 39 -9.85 10.88 41.68
N TYR A 40 -10.85 10.43 42.43
CA TYR A 40 -11.53 9.15 42.26
C TYR A 40 -12.96 9.40 41.80
N LEU A 41 -13.32 8.86 40.63
CA LEU A 41 -14.72 8.79 40.22
C LEU A 41 -15.42 7.71 41.06
N THR A 42 -16.57 8.04 41.61
CA THR A 42 -17.31 7.17 42.56
C THR A 42 -18.67 6.72 42.06
N ALA A 43 -19.10 7.21 40.91
CA ALA A 43 -20.35 6.87 40.25
C ALA A 43 -20.22 7.09 38.75
N ASP A 44 -21.04 6.39 37.98
CA ASP A 44 -21.15 6.62 36.55
C ASP A 44 -21.78 8.00 36.29
N ILE A 45 -21.22 8.72 35.33
CA ILE A 45 -21.81 9.94 34.76
C ILE A 45 -22.55 9.49 33.51
N ILE A 46 -23.87 9.72 33.46
CA ILE A 46 -24.75 9.20 32.40
C ILE A 46 -25.33 10.35 31.59
N ASN A 47 -25.23 10.26 30.26
CA ASN A 47 -25.85 11.17 29.30
C ASN A 47 -25.61 12.66 29.60
N SER A 48 -24.36 13.03 29.83
CA SER A 48 -24.02 14.41 30.17
C SER A 48 -24.04 15.33 28.96
N SER A 49 -24.82 16.40 29.03
CA SER A 49 -24.87 17.45 28.00
C SER A 49 -23.83 18.57 28.20
N GLN A 50 -22.97 18.47 29.22
CA GLN A 50 -21.95 19.49 29.50
C GLN A 50 -20.78 19.33 28.53
N SER A 51 -20.49 20.33 27.69
CA SER A 51 -19.48 20.23 26.61
C SER A 51 -18.07 19.81 27.04
N TYR A 52 -17.73 19.97 28.32
CA TYR A 52 -16.43 19.58 28.89
C TYR A 52 -16.71 18.91 30.23
N CYS A 53 -16.79 17.56 30.27
CA CYS A 53 -17.21 16.90 31.50
C CYS A 53 -16.13 16.90 32.57
N ILE A 54 -15.05 16.13 32.37
CA ILE A 54 -13.89 16.13 33.26
C ILE A 54 -12.81 17.00 32.63
N ASN A 55 -12.74 18.26 33.05
CA ASN A 55 -11.81 19.24 32.51
C ASN A 55 -10.58 19.39 33.43
N ILE A 56 -9.43 18.87 33.00
CA ILE A 56 -8.20 18.83 33.80
C ILE A 56 -7.31 20.02 33.43
N SER A 57 -7.41 21.08 34.24
CA SER A 57 -6.66 22.33 34.03
C SER A 57 -5.36 22.41 34.82
N ALA A 58 -5.20 21.61 35.88
CA ALA A 58 -3.99 21.55 36.69
C ALA A 58 -2.98 20.49 36.23
N ASN A 59 -1.70 20.73 36.52
CA ASN A 59 -0.60 19.78 36.28
C ASN A 59 -0.48 18.78 37.46
N ASN A 60 0.18 17.65 37.23
CA ASN A 60 0.41 16.60 38.22
C ASN A 60 -0.90 16.02 38.80
N VAL A 61 -1.97 15.98 38.00
CA VAL A 61 -3.27 15.44 38.42
C VAL A 61 -3.34 13.96 38.08
N THR A 62 -3.88 13.16 39.00
CA THR A 62 -4.30 11.78 38.70
C THR A 62 -5.83 11.72 38.73
N LEU A 63 -6.44 11.22 37.66
CA LEU A 63 -7.83 10.79 37.60
C LEU A 63 -7.87 9.26 37.54
N ASP A 64 -8.44 8.64 38.56
CA ASP A 64 -8.77 7.22 38.58
C ASP A 64 -10.28 7.06 38.52
N CYS A 65 -10.80 6.56 37.40
CA CYS A 65 -12.23 6.37 37.25
C CYS A 65 -12.76 5.12 37.98
N GLN A 66 -11.89 4.27 38.53
CA GLN A 66 -12.27 3.04 39.25
C GLN A 66 -13.22 2.12 38.45
N GLY A 67 -13.16 2.16 37.11
CA GLY A 67 -14.02 1.39 36.21
C GLY A 67 -15.36 2.04 35.88
N HIS A 68 -15.66 3.22 36.42
CA HIS A 68 -16.90 3.96 36.17
C HIS A 68 -16.95 4.58 34.77
N LEU A 69 -18.18 4.77 34.30
CA LEU A 69 -18.53 5.31 32.99
C LEU A 69 -18.59 6.85 33.01
N ILE A 70 -18.07 7.47 31.94
CA ILE A 70 -18.23 8.89 31.61
C ILE A 70 -18.93 8.97 30.25
N ASP A 71 -20.24 9.09 30.30
CA ASP A 71 -21.15 8.98 29.15
C ASP A 71 -21.75 10.35 28.77
N GLY A 72 -21.62 10.69 27.48
CA GLY A 72 -22.13 11.92 26.86
C GLY A 72 -23.51 11.72 26.23
N ASP A 73 -23.99 12.72 25.48
CA ASP A 73 -25.31 12.72 24.83
C ASP A 73 -25.22 12.78 23.29
N ASP A 74 -24.10 12.31 22.72
CA ASP A 74 -23.69 12.41 21.31
C ASP A 74 -23.56 13.85 20.76
N ASN A 75 -23.81 14.88 21.59
CA ASN A 75 -23.79 16.29 21.19
C ASN A 75 -22.74 17.10 21.96
N ALA A 76 -22.52 16.78 23.24
CA ALA A 76 -21.49 17.41 24.06
C ALA A 76 -20.10 17.06 23.53
N ARG A 77 -19.16 18.02 23.60
CA ARG A 77 -17.90 17.95 22.84
C ARG A 77 -16.92 16.93 23.38
N TYR A 78 -16.57 17.02 24.67
CA TYR A 78 -15.46 16.25 25.26
C TYR A 78 -15.77 15.65 26.62
N GLY A 79 -15.47 14.35 26.77
CA GLY A 79 -15.62 13.62 28.03
C GLY A 79 -14.51 13.95 29.01
N ILE A 80 -13.27 13.58 28.67
CA ILE A 80 -12.08 13.98 29.43
C ILE A 80 -11.28 14.96 28.58
N TYR A 81 -11.09 16.17 29.08
CA TYR A 81 -10.40 17.24 28.37
C TYR A 81 -9.17 17.72 29.15
N ILE A 82 -7.99 17.59 28.55
CA ILE A 82 -6.73 18.11 29.07
C ILE A 82 -6.29 19.24 28.15
N ASN A 83 -6.27 20.47 28.65
CA ASN A 83 -6.07 21.65 27.82
C ASN A 83 -5.02 22.60 28.38
N ARG A 84 -4.11 23.08 27.54
CA ARG A 84 -3.20 24.17 27.87
C ARG A 84 -3.24 25.29 26.83
N SER A 85 -3.08 26.52 27.30
CA SER A 85 -2.98 27.70 26.43
C SER A 85 -1.74 27.66 25.52
N SER A 86 -0.68 26.99 25.97
CA SER A 86 0.56 26.74 25.23
C SER A 86 1.08 25.36 25.58
N GLN A 87 1.75 24.72 24.61
CA GLN A 87 2.34 23.40 24.76
C GLN A 87 3.28 23.36 25.97
N GLN A 88 3.04 22.40 26.86
CA GLN A 88 3.85 22.20 28.07
C GLN A 88 3.70 20.77 28.59
N THR A 89 4.68 20.32 29.36
CA THR A 89 4.58 19.07 30.12
C THR A 89 3.62 19.21 31.29
N THR A 90 2.60 18.35 31.34
CA THR A 90 1.52 18.43 32.33
C THR A 90 1.53 17.32 33.36
N ASN A 91 2.15 16.16 33.05
CA ASN A 91 2.28 15.01 33.97
C ASN A 91 0.93 14.57 34.57
N ILE A 92 -0.10 14.45 33.73
CA ILE A 92 -1.43 13.97 34.12
C ILE A 92 -1.50 12.47 33.93
N THR A 93 -2.13 11.78 34.87
CA THR A 93 -2.48 10.36 34.74
C THR A 93 -4.00 10.20 34.66
N VAL A 94 -4.51 9.56 33.62
CA VAL A 94 -5.91 9.14 33.48
C VAL A 94 -5.95 7.63 33.43
N LYS A 95 -6.70 6.98 34.31
CA LYS A 95 -6.73 5.51 34.33
C LYS A 95 -8.06 4.89 34.75
N ASN A 96 -8.24 3.64 34.31
CA ASN A 96 -9.38 2.79 34.66
C ASN A 96 -10.73 3.41 34.26
N CYS A 97 -10.79 4.11 33.12
CA CYS A 97 -11.95 4.87 32.68
C CYS A 97 -12.67 4.19 31.51
N LYS A 98 -14.00 4.32 31.48
CA LYS A 98 -14.82 4.05 30.30
C LYS A 98 -15.44 5.37 29.85
N VAL A 99 -15.24 5.77 28.61
CA VAL A 99 -15.70 7.07 28.09
C VAL A 99 -16.43 6.85 26.77
N THR A 100 -17.65 7.36 26.64
CA THR A 100 -18.51 7.06 25.49
C THR A 100 -19.41 8.23 25.13
N ASP A 101 -19.86 8.28 23.88
CA ASP A 101 -20.97 9.12 23.38
C ASP A 101 -20.67 10.64 23.43
N TRP A 102 -19.42 11.04 23.18
CA TRP A 102 -19.00 12.46 23.06
C TRP A 102 -18.78 12.86 21.61
N ASN A 103 -19.43 13.94 21.16
CA ASN A 103 -19.51 14.35 19.75
C ASN A 103 -18.14 14.52 19.06
N ASN A 104 -17.23 15.28 19.69
CA ASN A 104 -15.92 15.57 19.09
C ASN A 104 -14.89 14.52 19.50
N SER A 105 -14.71 14.33 20.82
CA SER A 105 -13.81 13.29 21.30
C SER A 105 -14.16 12.81 22.69
N ASN A 106 -14.11 11.50 22.92
CA ASN A 106 -14.27 10.98 24.28
C ASN A 106 -13.13 11.48 25.18
N ILE A 107 -11.88 11.42 24.69
CA ILE A 107 -10.71 11.94 25.40
C ILE A 107 -9.93 12.87 24.48
N TYR A 108 -9.64 14.08 24.94
CA TYR A 108 -8.92 15.08 24.16
C TYR A 108 -7.77 15.71 24.95
N LEU A 109 -6.56 15.60 24.42
CA LEU A 109 -5.34 16.25 24.90
C LEU A 109 -4.99 17.36 23.91
N TYR A 110 -4.99 18.60 24.38
CA TYR A 110 -4.59 19.77 23.61
C TYR A 110 -3.41 20.46 24.28
N ARG A 111 -2.28 20.51 23.57
CA ARG A 111 -1.04 21.17 24.03
C ARG A 111 -0.53 20.61 25.36
N ALA A 112 -0.76 19.33 25.61
CA ALA A 112 -0.50 18.68 26.87
C ALA A 112 0.49 17.52 26.68
N ASP A 113 1.75 17.76 27.04
CA ASP A 113 2.82 16.79 26.87
C ASP A 113 3.02 15.93 28.13
N GLY A 114 3.60 14.75 27.97
CA GLY A 114 4.12 13.98 29.10
C GLY A 114 3.05 13.37 30.01
N ASN A 115 1.90 12.97 29.47
CA ASN A 115 0.80 12.37 30.22
C ASN A 115 0.79 10.84 30.09
N THR A 116 0.09 10.19 31.00
CA THR A 116 -0.16 8.74 30.99
C THR A 116 -1.66 8.48 30.92
N ILE A 117 -2.09 7.68 29.94
CA ILE A 117 -3.46 7.17 29.83
C ILE A 117 -3.39 5.64 29.88
N ALA A 118 -4.04 5.02 30.86
CA ALA A 118 -3.89 3.58 31.09
C ALA A 118 -5.20 2.87 31.43
N ASN A 119 -5.42 1.68 30.87
CA ASN A 119 -6.63 0.87 31.14
C ASN A 119 -7.91 1.65 30.83
N VAL A 120 -8.03 2.13 29.59
CA VAL A 120 -9.16 2.96 29.17
C VAL A 120 -9.92 2.31 28.02
N THR A 121 -11.24 2.35 28.10
CA THR A 121 -12.13 2.06 26.98
C THR A 121 -12.77 3.35 26.47
N SER A 122 -12.65 3.62 25.18
CA SER A 122 -13.23 4.76 24.47
C SER A 122 -14.11 4.24 23.33
N SER A 123 -15.40 4.53 23.34
CA SER A 123 -16.32 3.99 22.33
C SER A 123 -17.38 4.98 21.86
N SER A 124 -17.98 4.70 20.71
CA SER A 124 -19.20 5.38 20.24
C SER A 124 -19.08 6.90 20.10
N SER A 125 -17.87 7.43 19.89
CA SER A 125 -17.70 8.83 19.51
C SER A 125 -18.08 9.01 18.04
N PRO A 126 -19.01 9.93 17.70
CA PRO A 126 -19.31 10.28 16.31
C PRO A 126 -18.09 10.80 15.53
N SER A 127 -17.04 11.22 16.24
CA SER A 127 -15.75 11.61 15.67
C SER A 127 -14.63 10.74 16.27
N THR A 128 -13.88 11.23 17.25
CA THR A 128 -12.64 10.56 17.67
C THR A 128 -12.75 9.88 19.03
N GLY A 129 -12.22 8.67 19.18
CA GLY A 129 -12.13 8.02 20.48
C GLY A 129 -11.12 8.73 21.39
N ILE A 130 -9.85 8.83 20.98
CA ILE A 130 -8.82 9.57 21.71
C ILE A 130 -8.07 10.49 20.77
N TYR A 131 -8.05 11.79 21.07
CA TYR A 131 -7.38 12.79 20.24
C TYR A 131 -6.21 13.44 21.00
N LEU A 132 -5.03 13.43 20.38
CA LEU A 132 -3.83 14.15 20.82
C LEU A 132 -3.51 15.24 19.79
N ASP A 133 -3.61 16.50 20.21
CA ASP A 133 -3.36 17.66 19.35
C ASP A 133 -2.27 18.53 19.98
N TYR A 134 -1.17 18.73 19.26
CA TYR A 134 0.08 19.35 19.76
C TYR A 134 0.52 18.78 21.12
N SER A 135 0.35 17.47 21.32
CA SER A 135 0.50 16.78 22.60
C SER A 135 1.51 15.64 22.45
N SER A 136 2.76 15.95 22.75
CA SER A 136 3.92 15.08 22.54
C SER A 136 4.32 14.31 23.81
N SER A 137 5.11 13.26 23.66
CA SER A 137 5.71 12.52 24.79
C SER A 137 4.70 11.91 25.78
N ASN A 138 3.49 11.60 25.33
CA ASN A 138 2.47 10.90 26.12
C ASN A 138 2.63 9.38 26.00
N ALA A 139 2.19 8.66 27.02
CA ALA A 139 2.16 7.20 27.09
C ALA A 139 0.71 6.71 27.18
N LEU A 140 0.31 5.86 26.23
CA LEU A 140 -0.97 5.19 26.20
C LEU A 140 -0.77 3.68 26.33
N THR A 141 -1.39 3.05 27.32
CA THR A 141 -1.20 1.63 27.60
C THR A 141 -2.51 0.92 27.92
N ASN A 142 -2.72 -0.26 27.35
CA ASN A 142 -3.94 -1.06 27.57
C ASN A 142 -5.21 -0.23 27.27
N ILE A 143 -5.33 0.17 26.00
CA ILE A 143 -6.44 1.01 25.52
C ILE A 143 -7.30 0.19 24.57
N THR A 144 -8.61 0.34 24.69
CA THR A 144 -9.58 -0.11 23.69
C THR A 144 -10.32 1.11 23.15
N ALA A 145 -10.17 1.41 21.85
CA ALA A 145 -10.81 2.54 21.19
C ALA A 145 -11.57 2.07 19.94
N ASN A 146 -12.84 1.66 20.14
CA ASN A 146 -13.64 0.95 19.13
C ASN A 146 -14.96 1.66 18.84
N SER A 147 -15.54 1.43 17.65
CA SER A 147 -16.85 2.00 17.28
C SER A 147 -16.90 3.53 17.33
N ASN A 148 -15.78 4.18 17.08
CA ASN A 148 -15.69 5.63 16.84
C ASN A 148 -15.61 5.87 15.32
N PHE A 149 -15.58 7.12 14.85
CA PHE A 149 -15.15 7.38 13.47
C PHE A 149 -13.62 7.18 13.35
N PHE A 150 -12.83 7.87 14.16
CA PHE A 150 -11.40 7.57 14.35
C PHE A 150 -11.18 6.93 15.71
N GLY A 151 -10.45 5.82 15.78
CA GLY A 151 -10.11 5.19 17.07
C GLY A 151 -9.20 6.10 17.91
N ILE A 152 -7.98 6.33 17.41
CA ILE A 152 -7.01 7.26 18.00
C ILE A 152 -6.45 8.19 16.92
N TYR A 153 -6.45 9.49 17.17
CA TYR A 153 -5.90 10.49 16.26
C TYR A 153 -4.80 11.30 16.93
N LEU A 154 -3.68 11.49 16.22
CA LEU A 154 -2.60 12.38 16.57
C LEU A 154 -2.49 13.47 15.49
N ASP A 155 -2.56 14.73 15.90
CA ASP A 155 -2.20 15.89 15.08
C ASP A 155 -0.99 16.58 15.72
N SER A 156 0.09 16.71 14.95
CA SER A 156 1.28 17.47 15.35
C SER A 156 1.85 17.01 16.71
N SER A 157 1.74 15.72 17.00
CA SER A 157 1.96 15.11 18.31
C SER A 157 3.02 14.03 18.21
N SER A 158 4.25 14.37 18.61
CA SER A 158 5.44 13.54 18.35
C SER A 158 5.92 12.82 19.62
N SER A 159 6.75 11.80 19.44
CA SER A 159 7.42 11.10 20.55
C SER A 159 6.48 10.43 21.56
N ASN A 160 5.25 10.10 21.18
CA ASN A 160 4.31 9.36 22.01
C ASN A 160 4.58 7.85 21.95
N THR A 161 4.18 7.13 23.00
CA THR A 161 4.30 5.68 23.11
C THR A 161 2.92 5.04 23.27
N PHE A 162 2.63 4.06 22.43
CA PHE A 162 1.41 3.26 22.44
C PHE A 162 1.77 1.80 22.66
N GLN A 163 1.17 1.18 23.67
CA GLN A 163 1.43 -0.21 24.03
C GLN A 163 0.13 -0.94 24.38
N ASP A 164 -0.05 -2.14 23.81
CA ASP A 164 -1.21 -3.00 24.08
C ASP A 164 -2.52 -2.26 23.77
N ILE A 165 -2.71 -1.89 22.51
CA ILE A 165 -3.86 -1.11 22.05
C ILE A 165 -4.75 -1.95 21.15
N THR A 166 -6.06 -1.87 21.35
CA THR A 166 -7.07 -2.39 20.43
C THR A 166 -7.87 -1.23 19.86
N VAL A 167 -7.87 -1.08 18.54
CA VAL A 167 -8.57 -0.04 17.77
C VAL A 167 -9.31 -0.67 16.61
N SER A 168 -10.51 -1.18 16.88
CA SER A 168 -11.26 -2.00 15.93
C SER A 168 -12.66 -1.48 15.67
N SER A 169 -13.19 -1.81 14.48
CA SER A 169 -14.56 -1.48 14.09
C SER A 169 -14.87 0.01 14.16
N ASN A 170 -13.92 0.86 13.78
CA ASN A 170 -14.12 2.30 13.63
C ASN A 170 -14.53 2.64 12.19
N GLY A 171 -15.35 3.69 12.01
CA GLY A 171 -15.89 4.12 10.72
C GLY A 171 -14.89 4.84 9.80
N GLY A 172 -13.63 4.92 10.20
CA GLY A 172 -12.52 5.56 9.53
C GLY A 172 -11.22 4.81 9.86
N ASP A 173 -10.19 5.51 10.31
CA ASP A 173 -8.93 4.87 10.71
C ASP A 173 -8.96 4.32 12.14
N GLY A 174 -8.30 3.18 12.36
CA GLY A 174 -8.01 2.69 13.70
C GLY A 174 -7.08 3.65 14.46
N ILE A 175 -5.90 3.93 13.89
CA ILE A 175 -4.97 4.96 14.37
C ILE A 175 -4.52 5.85 13.22
N LEU A 176 -4.69 7.17 13.36
CA LEU A 176 -4.18 8.19 12.44
C LEU A 176 -3.06 9.02 13.09
N LEU A 177 -1.90 9.07 12.43
CA LEU A 177 -0.78 9.96 12.74
C LEU A 177 -0.66 11.02 11.65
N TYR A 178 -1.09 12.25 11.93
CA TYR A 178 -0.93 13.40 11.05
C TYR A 178 0.17 14.32 11.58
N LEU A 179 1.19 14.60 10.76
CA LEU A 179 2.33 15.46 11.13
C LEU A 179 2.99 15.05 12.46
N SER A 180 2.98 13.75 12.76
CA SER A 180 3.26 13.19 14.08
C SER A 180 4.40 12.19 13.96
N SER A 181 5.61 12.67 14.24
CA SER A 181 6.84 11.91 14.01
C SER A 181 7.38 11.26 15.28
N SER A 182 8.29 10.30 15.13
CA SER A 182 9.03 9.70 16.25
C SER A 182 8.18 9.01 17.32
N ASN A 183 6.96 8.58 16.99
CA ASN A 183 6.11 7.79 17.88
C ASN A 183 6.50 6.30 17.85
N THR A 184 6.23 5.60 18.95
CA THR A 184 6.43 4.16 19.09
C THR A 184 5.10 3.46 19.33
N LEU A 185 4.72 2.56 18.43
CA LEU A 185 3.50 1.76 18.51
C LEU A 185 3.89 0.29 18.65
N SER A 186 3.44 -0.36 19.72
CA SER A 186 3.78 -1.75 20.02
C SER A 186 2.58 -2.56 20.48
N ASN A 187 2.46 -3.81 20.01
CA ASN A 187 1.38 -4.72 20.37
C ASN A 187 0.00 -4.10 20.09
N ILE A 188 -0.26 -3.78 18.82
CA ILE A 188 -1.51 -3.14 18.40
C ILE A 188 -2.36 -4.14 17.63
N THR A 189 -3.66 -4.17 17.93
CA THR A 189 -4.68 -4.83 17.10
C THR A 189 -5.58 -3.73 16.50
N ALA A 190 -5.50 -3.55 15.19
CA ALA A 190 -6.17 -2.49 14.43
C ALA A 190 -7.04 -3.08 13.32
N ASP A 191 -7.96 -3.95 13.71
CA ASP A 191 -8.74 -4.78 12.78
C ASP A 191 -10.11 -4.18 12.44
N SER A 192 -10.59 -4.46 11.24
CA SER A 192 -11.98 -4.20 10.82
C SER A 192 -12.40 -2.72 10.88
N ASN A 193 -11.50 -1.80 10.57
CA ASN A 193 -11.80 -0.38 10.40
C ASN A 193 -12.12 -0.08 8.93
N ASP A 194 -13.06 0.83 8.68
CA ASP A 194 -13.58 1.08 7.33
C ASP A 194 -12.51 1.63 6.37
N TRP A 195 -11.49 2.32 6.88
CA TRP A 195 -10.38 2.83 6.07
C TRP A 195 -9.04 2.14 6.38
N ALA A 196 -8.07 2.77 7.06
CA ALA A 196 -6.83 2.08 7.42
C ALA A 196 -6.87 1.50 8.84
N GLY A 197 -6.20 0.37 9.07
CA GLY A 197 -5.88 -0.05 10.43
C GLY A 197 -4.99 0.98 11.11
N ILE A 198 -3.88 1.35 10.45
CA ILE A 198 -2.99 2.43 10.87
C ILE A 198 -2.61 3.30 9.66
N TYR A 199 -2.83 4.62 9.76
CA TYR A 199 -2.44 5.58 8.74
C TYR A 199 -1.42 6.59 9.27
N LEU A 200 -0.28 6.70 8.58
CA LEU A 200 0.76 7.70 8.79
C LEU A 200 0.72 8.70 7.63
N TRP A 201 0.37 9.94 7.94
CA TRP A 201 0.32 11.03 6.96
C TRP A 201 1.30 12.14 7.31
N SER A 202 2.32 12.33 6.47
CA SER A 202 3.43 13.26 6.73
C SER A 202 4.09 13.03 8.09
N SER A 203 4.21 11.75 8.48
CA SER A 203 4.59 11.30 9.81
C SER A 203 5.80 10.38 9.72
N SER A 204 6.99 10.94 9.95
CA SER A 204 8.26 10.26 9.70
C SER A 204 8.88 9.67 10.98
N SER A 205 9.83 8.77 10.82
CA SER A 205 10.67 8.26 11.92
C SER A 205 9.91 7.55 13.05
N ASN A 206 8.73 6.99 12.77
CA ASN A 206 7.95 6.20 13.72
C ASN A 206 8.40 4.73 13.74
N THR A 207 8.18 4.05 14.86
CA THR A 207 8.46 2.62 15.03
C THR A 207 7.17 1.87 15.32
N LEU A 208 6.80 0.92 14.46
CA LEU A 208 5.62 0.06 14.58
C LEU A 208 6.09 -1.38 14.74
N THR A 209 5.72 -2.04 15.84
CA THR A 209 6.19 -3.41 16.14
C THR A 209 5.06 -4.28 16.68
N ASN A 210 4.97 -5.53 16.22
CA ASN A 210 3.94 -6.48 16.65
C ASN A 210 2.53 -5.92 16.42
N ILE A 211 2.18 -5.70 15.15
CA ILE A 211 0.90 -5.13 14.75
C ILE A 211 0.08 -6.20 14.04
N THR A 212 -1.20 -6.30 14.39
CA THR A 212 -2.22 -6.99 13.60
C THR A 212 -3.16 -5.92 13.05
N ALA A 213 -3.31 -5.82 11.73
CA ALA A 213 -4.12 -4.82 11.04
C ALA A 213 -4.88 -5.49 9.88
N ASN A 214 -5.84 -6.34 10.24
CA ASN A 214 -6.56 -7.20 9.30
C ASN A 214 -7.95 -6.65 8.96
N SER A 215 -8.45 -7.02 7.78
CA SER A 215 -9.84 -6.75 7.38
C SER A 215 -10.23 -5.26 7.39
N ASN A 216 -9.28 -4.38 7.12
CA ASN A 216 -9.51 -2.95 6.89
C ASN A 216 -9.62 -2.67 5.38
N GLY A 217 -9.81 -1.41 4.98
CA GLY A 217 -9.51 -0.97 3.62
C GLY A 217 -8.02 -1.15 3.30
N TYR A 218 -7.14 -0.46 4.04
CA TYR A 218 -5.68 -0.69 4.04
C TYR A 218 -5.25 -1.26 5.39
N GLY A 219 -4.34 -2.23 5.43
CA GLY A 219 -3.78 -2.68 6.71
C GLY A 219 -2.97 -1.56 7.37
N ILE A 220 -1.89 -1.15 6.72
CA ILE A 220 -1.08 0.01 7.11
C ILE A 220 -0.82 0.90 5.89
N TYR A 221 -1.10 2.20 6.01
CA TYR A 221 -0.87 3.18 4.96
C TYR A 221 0.16 4.23 5.40
N LEU A 222 1.17 4.49 4.57
CA LEU A 222 2.15 5.55 4.72
C LEU A 222 2.01 6.52 3.54
N ASP A 223 1.55 7.74 3.78
CA ASP A 223 1.55 8.84 2.81
C ASP A 223 2.59 9.87 3.24
N SER A 224 3.56 10.14 2.36
CA SER A 224 4.60 11.16 2.56
C SER A 224 5.35 10.98 3.88
N SER A 225 5.52 9.72 4.30
CA SER A 225 5.96 9.32 5.64
C SER A 225 7.22 8.48 5.54
N SER A 226 8.37 9.14 5.71
CA SER A 226 9.68 8.54 5.47
C SER A 226 10.36 8.03 6.75
N SER A 227 11.37 7.19 6.59
CA SER A 227 12.26 6.75 7.69
C SER A 227 11.56 6.00 8.83
N ASN A 228 10.40 5.38 8.59
CA ASN A 228 9.70 4.56 9.57
C ASN A 228 10.26 3.12 9.62
N THR A 229 10.14 2.48 10.78
CA THR A 229 10.50 1.08 10.99
C THR A 229 9.27 0.26 11.35
N LEU A 230 8.93 -0.71 10.52
CA LEU A 230 7.79 -1.62 10.68
C LEU A 230 8.34 -3.05 10.86
N SER A 231 7.98 -3.71 11.96
CA SER A 231 8.42 -5.08 12.19
C SER A 231 7.38 -5.98 12.84
N ASN A 232 7.36 -7.25 12.45
CA ASN A 232 6.40 -8.25 12.94
C ASN A 232 4.96 -7.78 12.73
N ILE A 233 4.58 -7.59 11.46
CA ILE A 233 3.26 -7.09 11.07
C ILE A 233 2.47 -8.24 10.44
N THR A 234 1.21 -8.37 10.82
CA THR A 234 0.21 -9.16 10.09
C THR A 234 -0.84 -8.19 9.55
N ALA A 235 -0.99 -8.12 8.23
CA ALA A 235 -1.91 -7.22 7.52
C ALA A 235 -2.63 -8.01 6.42
N ASP A 236 -3.52 -8.90 6.85
CA ASP A 236 -4.21 -9.87 6.01
C ASP A 236 -5.65 -9.43 5.69
N SER A 237 -6.14 -9.88 4.54
CA SER A 237 -7.55 -9.76 4.14
C SER A 237 -8.08 -8.33 4.12
N ASN A 238 -7.23 -7.35 3.80
CA ASN A 238 -7.65 -5.96 3.60
C ASN A 238 -8.24 -5.76 2.20
N GLY A 239 -9.17 -4.81 2.07
CA GLY A 239 -9.90 -4.56 0.82
C GLY A 239 -9.02 -4.04 -0.32
N TRP A 240 -7.94 -3.33 0.01
CA TRP A 240 -6.92 -2.86 -0.90
C TRP A 240 -5.58 -3.53 -0.60
N ALA A 241 -4.55 -2.78 -0.21
CA ALA A 241 -3.23 -3.34 0.11
C ALA A 241 -3.08 -3.69 1.60
N GLY A 242 -2.27 -4.71 1.88
CA GLY A 242 -1.84 -5.01 3.25
C GLY A 242 -0.99 -3.88 3.82
N ILE A 243 0.05 -3.47 3.07
CA ILE A 243 0.83 -2.27 3.38
C ILE A 243 1.02 -1.42 2.11
N TYR A 244 0.62 -0.15 2.15
CA TYR A 244 0.81 0.79 1.05
C TYR A 244 1.76 1.93 1.45
N LEU A 245 2.75 2.22 0.61
CA LEU A 245 3.67 3.35 0.75
C LEU A 245 3.50 4.27 -0.45
N TRP A 246 2.95 5.46 -0.23
CA TRP A 246 2.86 6.52 -1.22
C TRP A 246 3.82 7.65 -0.90
N SER A 247 4.72 7.99 -1.84
CA SER A 247 5.73 9.04 -1.66
C SER A 247 6.52 8.92 -0.34
N SER A 248 6.78 7.69 0.09
CA SER A 248 7.27 7.34 1.43
C SER A 248 8.59 6.58 1.32
N SER A 249 9.69 7.30 1.51
CA SER A 249 11.03 6.78 1.27
C SER A 249 11.78 6.37 2.55
N SER A 250 12.84 5.60 2.40
CA SER A 250 13.77 5.24 3.49
C SER A 250 13.14 4.44 4.64
N ASN A 251 12.02 3.76 4.42
CA ASN A 251 11.37 2.92 5.42
C ASN A 251 12.00 1.53 5.48
N THR A 252 11.97 0.91 6.67
CA THR A 252 12.41 -0.48 6.88
C THR A 252 11.24 -1.34 7.30
N LEU A 253 10.88 -2.33 6.49
CA LEU A 253 9.83 -3.31 6.75
C LEU A 253 10.48 -4.68 6.91
N THR A 254 10.24 -5.36 8.02
CA THR A 254 10.83 -6.68 8.27
C THR A 254 9.85 -7.63 8.95
N ASN A 255 9.81 -8.89 8.51
CA ASN A 255 8.91 -9.88 9.06
C ASN A 255 7.43 -9.46 8.93
N ILE A 256 7.03 -9.19 7.68
CA ILE A 256 5.66 -8.85 7.32
C ILE A 256 4.95 -10.10 6.82
N THR A 257 3.72 -10.31 7.27
CA THR A 257 2.76 -11.25 6.69
C THR A 257 1.60 -10.42 6.16
N ALA A 258 1.38 -10.42 4.85
CA ALA A 258 0.31 -9.66 4.21
C ALA A 258 -0.31 -10.50 3.08
N ASN A 259 -1.33 -11.26 3.44
CA ASN A 259 -1.97 -12.23 2.56
C ASN A 259 -3.43 -11.86 2.26
N SER A 260 -3.92 -12.33 1.12
CA SER A 260 -5.34 -12.26 0.76
C SER A 260 -5.89 -10.83 0.71
N ASN A 261 -5.04 -9.85 0.38
CA ASN A 261 -5.45 -8.46 0.21
C ASN A 261 -5.96 -8.23 -1.23
N GLY A 262 -6.94 -7.33 -1.38
CA GLY A 262 -7.60 -7.08 -2.67
C GLY A 262 -6.73 -6.42 -3.74
N GLU A 263 -5.60 -5.84 -3.36
CA GLU A 263 -4.58 -5.30 -4.27
C GLU A 263 -3.21 -5.95 -3.99
N GLY A 264 -2.27 -5.17 -3.44
CA GLY A 264 -0.90 -5.57 -3.12
C GLY A 264 -0.76 -6.18 -1.72
N GLY A 265 0.04 -7.23 -1.54
CA GLY A 265 0.53 -7.58 -0.20
C GLY A 265 1.35 -6.42 0.38
N ILE A 266 2.34 -5.97 -0.40
CA ILE A 266 2.99 -4.67 -0.22
C ILE A 266 2.98 -3.91 -1.56
N PHE A 267 2.59 -2.64 -1.52
CA PHE A 267 2.55 -1.77 -2.69
C PHE A 267 3.43 -0.54 -2.45
N LEU A 268 4.37 -0.28 -3.36
CA LEU A 268 5.22 0.91 -3.35
C LEU A 268 4.83 1.85 -4.50
N ASP A 269 4.45 3.08 -4.19
CA ASP A 269 4.17 4.12 -5.16
C ASP A 269 5.10 5.32 -4.93
N SER A 270 5.90 5.64 -5.94
CA SER A 270 6.78 6.81 -5.94
C SER A 270 7.67 6.87 -4.68
N SER A 271 8.10 5.69 -4.23
CA SER A 271 8.74 5.46 -2.93
C SER A 271 10.10 4.79 -3.13
N SER A 272 11.16 5.38 -2.57
CA SER A 272 12.54 4.95 -2.79
C SER A 272 13.30 4.69 -1.49
N SER A 273 14.45 4.06 -1.59
CA SER A 273 15.36 3.73 -0.47
C SER A 273 14.72 2.86 0.62
N ASN A 274 13.61 2.18 0.34
CA ASN A 274 12.97 1.30 1.29
C ASN A 274 13.70 -0.05 1.35
N THR A 275 13.74 -0.65 2.54
CA THR A 275 14.28 -2.00 2.76
C THR A 275 13.16 -2.91 3.24
N ILE A 276 12.87 -3.97 2.50
CA ILE A 276 11.79 -4.92 2.79
C ILE A 276 12.40 -6.31 2.86
N THR A 277 12.29 -6.98 4.01
CA THR A 277 12.92 -8.30 4.19
C THR A 277 12.08 -9.31 4.96
N LYS A 278 12.36 -10.60 4.73
CA LYS A 278 11.83 -11.74 5.50
C LYS A 278 10.31 -11.74 5.58
N SER A 279 9.64 -11.47 4.46
CA SER A 279 8.20 -11.26 4.45
C SER A 279 7.49 -12.32 3.61
N THR A 280 6.22 -12.55 3.92
CA THR A 280 5.32 -13.49 3.24
C THR A 280 4.14 -12.71 2.69
N LEU A 281 4.00 -12.68 1.37
CA LEU A 281 2.98 -11.93 0.63
C LEU A 281 2.27 -12.94 -0.27
N LYS A 282 1.09 -13.45 0.09
CA LYS A 282 0.45 -14.53 -0.66
C LYS A 282 -1.00 -14.26 -0.97
N GLU A 283 -1.48 -14.82 -2.07
CA GLU A 283 -2.89 -14.80 -2.44
C GLU A 283 -3.46 -13.39 -2.52
N ASN A 284 -2.62 -12.39 -2.84
CA ASN A 284 -3.06 -11.04 -3.14
C ASN A 284 -3.32 -10.92 -4.64
N SER A 285 -4.03 -9.88 -5.11
CA SER A 285 -4.18 -9.63 -6.57
C SER A 285 -2.83 -9.44 -7.26
N VAL A 286 -1.87 -8.83 -6.55
CA VAL A 286 -0.44 -8.90 -6.83
C VAL A 286 0.29 -9.02 -5.50
N ASP A 287 1.25 -9.93 -5.34
CA ASP A 287 1.90 -10.12 -4.05
C ASP A 287 2.79 -8.93 -3.68
N PHE A 288 3.59 -8.44 -4.63
CA PHE A 288 4.37 -7.22 -4.48
C PHE A 288 4.23 -6.34 -5.72
N TYR A 289 3.86 -5.08 -5.54
CA TYR A 289 3.79 -4.14 -6.66
C TYR A 289 4.61 -2.88 -6.43
N ILE A 290 5.18 -2.35 -7.52
CA ILE A 290 5.88 -1.08 -7.54
C ILE A 290 5.42 -0.24 -8.72
N PHE A 291 5.05 1.01 -8.42
CA PHE A 291 4.87 2.07 -9.41
C PHE A 291 6.01 3.09 -9.26
N ALA A 292 6.73 3.33 -10.35
CA ALA A 292 7.87 4.24 -10.39
C ALA A 292 7.78 5.18 -11.59
N SER A 293 7.46 6.45 -11.32
CA SER A 293 7.47 7.52 -12.33
C SER A 293 8.86 8.09 -12.65
N SER A 294 9.92 7.60 -11.98
CA SER A 294 11.32 7.94 -12.26
C SER A 294 12.24 6.80 -11.83
N ASP A 295 13.42 6.70 -12.45
CA ASP A 295 14.42 5.67 -12.14
C ASP A 295 14.81 5.69 -10.64
N SER A 296 14.75 6.88 -10.03
CA SER A 296 15.10 7.07 -8.63
C SER A 296 14.15 6.32 -7.67
N TYR A 297 12.90 6.09 -8.09
CA TYR A 297 11.91 5.34 -7.31
C TYR A 297 12.14 3.83 -7.34
N CYS A 298 12.94 3.33 -8.29
CA CYS A 298 13.38 1.94 -8.29
C CYS A 298 14.48 1.63 -7.25
N ASN A 299 15.00 2.63 -6.52
CA ASN A 299 16.07 2.43 -5.54
C ASN A 299 15.59 1.78 -4.24
N ASN A 300 15.03 0.58 -4.30
CA ASN A 300 14.58 -0.17 -3.13
C ASN A 300 15.38 -1.46 -2.97
N LYS A 301 15.42 -1.98 -1.74
CA LYS A 301 16.06 -3.23 -1.39
C LYS A 301 15.01 -4.22 -0.90
N ILE A 302 14.72 -5.24 -1.70
CA ILE A 302 13.72 -6.27 -1.39
C ILE A 302 14.40 -7.64 -1.39
N GLU A 303 14.39 -8.33 -0.25
CA GLU A 303 15.12 -9.60 -0.08
C GLU A 303 14.35 -10.60 0.78
N ASN A 304 14.47 -11.90 0.46
CA ASN A 304 13.85 -12.98 1.24
C ASN A 304 12.33 -12.82 1.36
N ILE A 305 11.66 -12.62 0.23
CA ILE A 305 10.21 -12.50 0.16
C ILE A 305 9.64 -13.82 -0.39
N THR A 306 8.64 -14.35 0.31
CA THR A 306 7.90 -15.54 -0.11
C THR A 306 6.55 -15.10 -0.66
N GLY A 307 6.33 -15.36 -1.93
CA GLY A 307 5.10 -15.13 -2.66
C GLY A 307 4.11 -16.29 -2.60
N SER A 308 3.04 -16.17 -3.39
CA SER A 308 2.09 -17.23 -3.72
C SER A 308 2.79 -18.51 -4.18
N ASN A 309 2.11 -19.65 -4.01
CA ASN A 309 2.68 -20.99 -4.16
C ASN A 309 3.91 -21.30 -3.30
N ASN A 310 4.19 -20.46 -2.30
CA ASN A 310 5.42 -20.53 -1.49
C ASN A 310 6.70 -20.40 -2.31
N LEU A 311 6.63 -19.72 -3.46
CA LEU A 311 7.77 -19.44 -4.32
C LEU A 311 8.37 -18.07 -3.98
N PRO A 312 9.66 -17.83 -4.29
CA PRO A 312 10.27 -16.54 -4.02
C PRO A 312 9.71 -15.44 -4.92
N ILE A 313 9.64 -14.22 -4.38
CA ILE A 313 9.51 -12.98 -5.16
C ILE A 313 10.91 -12.37 -5.24
N LEU A 314 11.34 -12.02 -6.46
CA LEU A 314 12.62 -11.39 -6.70
C LEU A 314 12.46 -9.99 -7.26
N TYR A 315 13.33 -9.09 -6.80
CA TYR A 315 13.37 -7.70 -7.22
C TYR A 315 14.81 -7.31 -7.51
N TYR A 316 15.03 -6.66 -8.66
CA TYR A 316 16.33 -6.11 -9.02
C TYR A 316 16.19 -4.68 -9.51
N ASN A 317 17.11 -3.83 -9.06
CA ASN A 317 17.27 -2.45 -9.55
C ASN A 317 18.65 -2.17 -10.12
N TYR A 318 19.26 -3.22 -10.65
CA TYR A 318 20.56 -3.23 -11.29
C TYR A 318 20.59 -4.38 -12.31
N SER A 319 21.44 -4.26 -13.33
CA SER A 319 21.64 -5.31 -14.34
C SER A 319 21.90 -6.67 -13.69
N VAL A 320 21.11 -7.67 -14.07
CA VAL A 320 21.20 -9.02 -13.53
C VAL A 320 21.17 -10.06 -14.64
N THR A 321 21.80 -11.21 -14.40
CA THR A 321 21.61 -12.41 -15.22
C THR A 321 20.97 -13.49 -14.37
N LEU A 322 19.77 -13.94 -14.77
CA LEU A 322 19.01 -14.98 -14.09
C LEU A 322 18.65 -16.09 -15.06
N SER A 323 18.71 -17.33 -14.59
CA SER A 323 18.30 -18.48 -15.37
C SER A 323 17.83 -19.67 -14.55
N ASP A 324 16.97 -20.50 -15.14
CA ASP A 324 16.57 -21.81 -14.62
C ASP A 324 15.87 -21.72 -13.24
N MET A 325 14.88 -20.83 -13.11
CA MET A 325 14.17 -20.59 -11.84
C MET A 325 12.66 -20.70 -11.98
N GLN A 326 12.00 -21.05 -10.87
CA GLN A 326 10.56 -20.89 -10.68
C GLN A 326 10.31 -19.86 -9.59
N LEU A 327 9.51 -18.85 -9.89
CA LEU A 327 9.28 -17.69 -9.04
C LEU A 327 7.77 -17.47 -8.89
N SER A 328 7.36 -16.87 -7.78
CA SER A 328 6.00 -16.35 -7.65
C SER A 328 5.82 -15.11 -8.52
N GLU A 329 6.85 -14.27 -8.55
CA GLU A 329 6.88 -12.99 -9.23
C GLU A 329 8.34 -12.57 -9.43
N LEU A 330 8.62 -11.86 -10.53
CA LEU A 330 9.92 -11.26 -10.80
C LEU A 330 9.72 -9.81 -11.23
N ILE A 331 10.40 -8.90 -10.55
CA ILE A 331 10.33 -7.46 -10.82
C ILE A 331 11.73 -6.95 -11.17
N LEU A 332 11.82 -6.30 -12.31
CA LEU A 332 12.99 -5.55 -12.77
C LEU A 332 12.61 -4.07 -12.78
N CYS A 333 13.19 -3.26 -11.91
CA CYS A 333 12.88 -1.83 -11.82
C CYS A 333 14.15 -1.02 -12.08
N ASN A 334 14.27 -0.33 -13.21
CA ASN A 334 15.52 0.32 -13.63
C ASN A 334 16.72 -0.65 -13.61
N ALA A 335 16.48 -1.89 -14.04
CA ALA A 335 17.47 -2.95 -14.07
C ALA A 335 17.98 -3.18 -15.50
N ASP A 336 18.43 -2.09 -16.14
CA ASP A 336 18.82 -2.09 -17.54
C ASP A 336 19.89 -3.14 -17.87
N TYR A 337 19.91 -3.57 -19.13
CA TYR A 337 20.87 -4.55 -19.65
C TYR A 337 20.82 -5.89 -18.92
N SER A 338 19.66 -6.28 -18.39
CA SER A 338 19.46 -7.58 -17.75
C SER A 338 19.31 -8.70 -18.79
N ASN A 339 19.68 -9.92 -18.40
CA ASN A 339 19.51 -11.12 -19.20
C ASN A 339 18.76 -12.18 -18.40
N ILE A 340 17.49 -12.38 -18.72
CA ILE A 340 16.58 -13.29 -18.02
C ILE A 340 16.23 -14.43 -18.96
N ASP A 341 16.55 -15.66 -18.57
CA ASP A 341 16.37 -16.82 -19.44
C ASP A 341 15.75 -18.01 -18.70
N ASN A 342 14.82 -18.74 -19.32
CA ASN A 342 14.26 -19.98 -18.75
C ASN A 342 13.69 -19.79 -17.33
N ILE A 343 12.79 -18.83 -17.18
CA ILE A 343 12.09 -18.55 -15.92
C ILE A 343 10.63 -18.96 -16.06
N THR A 344 10.11 -19.61 -15.03
CA THR A 344 8.67 -19.84 -14.87
C THR A 344 8.12 -18.93 -13.78
N ILE A 345 7.10 -18.14 -14.10
CA ILE A 345 6.30 -17.39 -13.12
C ILE A 345 5.05 -18.22 -12.80
N ASN A 346 4.87 -18.54 -11.53
CA ASN A 346 3.80 -19.40 -11.05
C ASN A 346 3.18 -18.75 -9.80
N GLY A 347 2.19 -17.88 -10.02
CA GLY A 347 1.50 -17.09 -9.01
C GLY A 347 0.60 -17.90 -8.08
N SER A 348 -0.69 -17.63 -8.02
CA SER A 348 -1.67 -18.33 -7.18
C SER A 348 -2.35 -19.44 -7.99
N GLN A 349 -2.80 -20.49 -7.29
CA GLN A 349 -3.60 -21.57 -7.90
C GLN A 349 -5.11 -21.31 -7.80
N SER A 350 -5.49 -20.19 -7.19
CA SER A 350 -6.89 -19.80 -6.98
C SER A 350 -7.22 -18.40 -7.49
N LEU A 351 -6.20 -17.62 -7.82
CA LEU A 351 -6.28 -16.28 -8.36
C LEU A 351 -5.34 -16.18 -9.57
N ASP A 352 -5.76 -15.45 -10.59
CA ASP A 352 -4.88 -15.03 -11.68
C ASP A 352 -4.05 -13.84 -11.19
N ASN A 353 -3.02 -14.08 -10.36
CA ASN A 353 -2.19 -13.03 -9.74
C ASN A 353 -0.74 -13.02 -10.25
N ASN A 354 -0.01 -11.96 -9.94
CA ASN A 354 1.43 -11.77 -10.26
C ASN A 354 1.76 -11.73 -11.76
N MET A 355 3.05 -11.47 -12.06
CA MET A 355 3.59 -11.39 -13.42
C MET A 355 5.13 -11.39 -13.44
N LEU A 356 5.72 -11.36 -14.64
CA LEU A 356 7.05 -10.78 -14.84
C LEU A 356 6.88 -9.28 -15.12
N LEU A 357 7.31 -8.43 -14.20
CA LEU A 357 7.15 -6.98 -14.27
C LEU A 357 8.47 -6.30 -14.61
N LEU A 358 8.50 -5.55 -15.71
CA LEU A 358 9.58 -4.63 -16.08
C LEU A 358 9.07 -3.22 -15.89
N VAL A 359 9.71 -2.46 -14.99
CA VAL A 359 9.42 -1.05 -14.74
C VAL A 359 10.66 -0.27 -15.08
N ARG A 360 10.56 0.66 -16.03
CA ARG A 360 11.66 1.52 -16.47
C ARG A 360 12.95 0.75 -16.75
N THR A 361 12.83 -0.46 -17.28
CA THR A 361 13.97 -1.35 -17.53
C THR A 361 14.20 -1.44 -19.01
N ASP A 362 15.39 -1.02 -19.44
CA ASP A 362 15.72 -0.87 -20.85
C ASP A 362 16.82 -1.83 -21.30
N HIS A 363 16.94 -2.02 -22.62
CA HIS A 363 18.05 -2.75 -23.26
C HIS A 363 18.28 -4.17 -22.73
N SER A 364 17.23 -4.81 -22.18
CA SER A 364 17.31 -6.13 -21.57
C SER A 364 16.87 -7.24 -22.52
N ASN A 365 17.40 -8.44 -22.30
CA ASN A 365 17.01 -9.65 -23.02
C ASN A 365 16.20 -10.56 -22.10
N ILE A 366 14.96 -10.84 -22.49
CA ILE A 366 14.02 -11.68 -21.77
C ILE A 366 13.68 -12.86 -22.68
N SER A 367 14.14 -14.06 -22.35
CA SER A 367 13.96 -15.24 -23.20
C SER A 367 13.44 -16.46 -22.47
N ASN A 368 12.72 -17.32 -23.20
CA ASN A 368 12.26 -18.62 -22.72
C ASN A 368 11.44 -18.50 -21.41
N ILE A 369 10.47 -17.58 -21.38
CA ILE A 369 9.63 -17.36 -20.19
C ILE A 369 8.33 -18.15 -20.31
N HIS A 370 7.97 -18.84 -19.23
CA HIS A 370 6.65 -19.43 -19.05
C HIS A 370 5.91 -18.69 -17.94
N SER A 371 4.89 -17.91 -18.28
CA SER A 371 4.10 -17.13 -17.33
C SER A 371 2.63 -17.22 -17.73
N SER A 372 1.99 -18.32 -17.33
CA SER A 372 0.59 -18.65 -17.63
C SER A 372 -0.22 -18.74 -16.35
N ASP A 373 -1.53 -18.55 -16.45
CA ASP A 373 -2.46 -18.59 -15.31
C ASP A 373 -2.13 -17.53 -14.23
N ASN A 374 -1.71 -16.33 -14.67
CA ASN A 374 -1.34 -15.19 -13.82
C ASN A 374 -2.14 -13.92 -14.22
N LEU A 375 -1.98 -12.82 -13.47
CA LEU A 375 -2.59 -11.54 -13.84
C LEU A 375 -2.05 -11.07 -15.20
N ALA A 376 -0.74 -11.08 -15.36
CA ALA A 376 -0.12 -10.87 -16.65
C ALA A 376 1.00 -11.85 -16.90
N GLY A 377 1.21 -12.23 -18.16
CA GLY A 377 2.39 -12.99 -18.53
C GLY A 377 3.65 -12.16 -18.32
N ILE A 378 3.73 -11.03 -19.03
CA ILE A 378 4.78 -10.02 -18.90
C ILE A 378 4.16 -8.62 -19.00
N TYR A 379 4.53 -7.73 -18.08
CA TYR A 379 4.14 -6.31 -18.11
C TYR A 379 5.38 -5.42 -18.27
N LEU A 380 5.38 -4.55 -19.29
CA LEU A 380 6.41 -3.55 -19.52
C LEU A 380 5.80 -2.18 -19.23
N ASP A 381 6.21 -1.55 -18.14
CA ASP A 381 5.91 -0.17 -17.79
C ASP A 381 7.11 0.69 -18.11
N SER A 382 6.94 1.68 -19.01
CA SER A 382 7.96 2.67 -19.33
C SER A 382 9.32 2.03 -19.70
N SER A 383 9.28 0.83 -20.28
CA SER A 383 10.43 -0.07 -20.47
C SER A 383 10.69 -0.26 -21.96
N SER A 384 11.80 0.26 -22.43
CA SER A 384 12.08 0.47 -23.85
C SER A 384 13.32 -0.29 -24.35
N SER A 385 13.37 -0.53 -25.66
CA SER A 385 14.53 -1.15 -26.32
C SER A 385 14.87 -2.57 -25.80
N ASN A 386 13.90 -3.31 -25.29
CA ASN A 386 14.07 -4.68 -24.82
C ASN A 386 13.85 -5.71 -25.94
N THR A 387 14.47 -6.88 -25.78
CA THR A 387 14.25 -8.05 -26.63
C THR A 387 13.54 -9.12 -25.82
N VAL A 388 12.31 -9.45 -26.21
CA VAL A 388 11.43 -10.41 -25.53
C VAL A 388 11.17 -11.59 -26.47
N THR A 389 11.68 -12.77 -26.15
CA THR A 389 11.69 -13.90 -27.09
C THR A 389 11.26 -15.23 -26.48
N ASN A 390 10.59 -16.08 -27.26
CA ASN A 390 10.18 -17.42 -26.84
C ASN A 390 9.35 -17.38 -25.54
N ILE A 391 8.22 -16.67 -25.57
CA ILE A 391 7.36 -16.50 -24.41
C ILE A 391 6.11 -17.37 -24.55
N THR A 392 5.74 -18.05 -23.47
CA THR A 392 4.45 -18.72 -23.34
C THR A 392 3.66 -18.05 -22.22
N ALA A 393 2.64 -17.28 -22.61
CA ALA A 393 1.76 -16.54 -21.72
C ALA A 393 0.31 -16.91 -22.04
N ASN A 394 -0.19 -18.02 -21.52
CA ASN A 394 -1.55 -18.46 -21.77
C ASN A 394 -2.43 -18.26 -20.54
N SER A 395 -3.74 -18.15 -20.74
CA SER A 395 -4.72 -18.14 -19.64
C SER A 395 -4.46 -17.06 -18.59
N ASN A 396 -3.81 -15.95 -18.96
CA ASN A 396 -3.64 -14.81 -18.07
C ASN A 396 -4.83 -13.85 -18.22
N TRP A 397 -4.91 -12.81 -17.38
CA TRP A 397 -5.79 -11.69 -17.70
C TRP A 397 -5.33 -10.98 -18.99
N ALA A 398 -4.05 -10.59 -19.06
CA ALA A 398 -3.40 -10.18 -20.32
C ALA A 398 -2.09 -10.96 -20.54
N ALA A 399 -1.82 -11.39 -21.76
CA ALA A 399 -0.60 -12.18 -21.99
C ALA A 399 0.68 -11.33 -21.94
N ILE A 400 0.74 -10.27 -22.76
CA ILE A 400 1.80 -9.26 -22.68
C ILE A 400 1.18 -7.88 -22.79
N ALA A 401 1.53 -6.98 -21.88
CA ALA A 401 1.11 -5.59 -21.92
C ALA A 401 2.31 -4.65 -21.96
N LEU A 402 2.24 -3.65 -22.83
CA LEU A 402 3.21 -2.58 -22.98
C LEU A 402 2.51 -1.26 -22.67
N ASP A 403 2.97 -0.60 -21.62
CA ASP A 403 2.56 0.74 -21.23
C ASP A 403 3.75 1.67 -21.40
N SER A 404 3.59 2.71 -22.22
CA SER A 404 4.62 3.73 -22.44
C SER A 404 5.99 3.15 -22.82
N SER A 405 5.97 1.98 -23.48
CA SER A 405 7.11 1.08 -23.65
C SER A 405 7.47 0.97 -25.14
N ASN A 406 8.57 1.60 -25.52
CA ASN A 406 8.88 1.89 -26.91
C ASN A 406 10.02 1.04 -27.45
N SER A 407 10.07 0.87 -28.78
CA SER A 407 11.23 0.27 -29.47
C SER A 407 11.60 -1.15 -29.01
N ASN A 408 10.65 -1.90 -28.45
CA ASN A 408 10.86 -3.29 -28.03
C ASN A 408 10.72 -4.26 -29.21
N THR A 409 11.41 -5.39 -29.15
CA THR A 409 11.29 -6.50 -30.11
C THR A 409 10.71 -7.72 -29.41
N LEU A 410 9.47 -8.07 -29.74
CA LEU A 410 8.74 -9.22 -29.23
C LEU A 410 8.70 -10.30 -30.32
N THR A 411 9.29 -11.47 -30.08
CA THR A 411 9.38 -12.53 -31.10
C THR A 411 9.07 -13.92 -30.53
N ASN A 412 8.38 -14.77 -31.29
CA ASN A 412 8.02 -16.13 -30.88
C ASN A 412 7.20 -16.13 -29.58
N ILE A 413 6.03 -15.49 -29.61
CA ILE A 413 5.13 -15.37 -28.45
C ILE A 413 3.93 -16.29 -28.67
N THR A 414 3.57 -17.05 -27.65
CA THR A 414 2.31 -17.80 -27.58
C THR A 414 1.42 -17.15 -26.51
N ALA A 415 0.33 -16.53 -26.94
CA ALA A 415 -0.58 -15.72 -26.14
C ALA A 415 -2.02 -16.21 -26.32
N ASN A 416 -2.34 -17.37 -25.75
CA ASN A 416 -3.61 -18.05 -25.99
C ASN A 416 -4.53 -18.03 -24.77
N SER A 417 -5.84 -17.99 -25.04
CA SER A 417 -6.89 -18.20 -24.01
C SER A 417 -6.84 -17.21 -22.85
N ASN A 418 -6.30 -16.00 -23.07
CA ASN A 418 -6.29 -14.97 -22.05
C ASN A 418 -7.71 -14.39 -21.87
N SER A 419 -8.04 -13.98 -20.64
CA SER A 419 -9.38 -13.50 -20.31
C SER A 419 -9.67 -12.08 -20.82
N TYR A 420 -8.66 -11.40 -21.35
CA TYR A 420 -8.75 -10.13 -22.08
C TYR A 420 -7.98 -10.28 -23.41
N ASP A 421 -6.78 -9.70 -23.50
CA ASP A 421 -6.03 -9.57 -24.74
C ASP A 421 -4.82 -10.50 -24.79
N GLY A 422 -4.47 -10.92 -26.01
CA GLY A 422 -3.20 -11.59 -26.27
C GLY A 422 -2.01 -10.64 -26.07
N ILE A 423 -1.99 -9.51 -26.77
CA ILE A 423 -0.95 -8.49 -26.59
C ILE A 423 -1.60 -7.10 -26.61
N TYR A 424 -1.34 -6.29 -25.59
CA TYR A 424 -1.86 -4.93 -25.45
C TYR A 424 -0.74 -3.89 -25.52
N LEU A 425 -0.93 -2.85 -26.34
CA LEU A 425 -0.04 -1.70 -26.45
C LEU A 425 -0.80 -0.42 -26.13
N TRP A 426 -0.34 0.30 -25.12
CA TRP A 426 -0.82 1.62 -24.73
C TRP A 426 0.33 2.61 -24.70
N LEU A 427 0.17 3.74 -25.41
CA LEU A 427 1.21 4.77 -25.55
C LEU A 427 2.59 4.19 -25.94
N SER A 428 2.60 3.10 -26.71
CA SER A 428 3.76 2.25 -26.92
C SER A 428 4.10 2.16 -28.41
N SER A 429 5.10 2.95 -28.81
CA SER A 429 5.47 3.19 -30.20
C SER A 429 6.72 2.43 -30.65
N SER A 430 6.85 2.22 -31.96
CA SER A 430 8.03 1.68 -32.64
C SER A 430 8.44 0.27 -32.22
N ASN A 431 7.50 -0.53 -31.70
CA ASN A 431 7.74 -1.92 -31.32
C ASN A 431 7.65 -2.87 -32.54
N ILE A 432 8.39 -3.98 -32.49
CA ILE A 432 8.36 -5.05 -33.49
C ILE A 432 7.79 -6.31 -32.86
N LEU A 433 6.61 -6.73 -33.29
CA LEU A 433 5.94 -7.95 -32.88
C LEU A 433 6.00 -8.95 -34.03
N SER A 434 6.69 -10.07 -33.83
CA SER A 434 6.80 -11.08 -34.88
C SER A 434 6.68 -12.52 -34.41
N ASN A 435 6.21 -13.40 -35.29
CA ASN A 435 5.96 -14.81 -34.96
C ASN A 435 5.06 -14.97 -33.72
N ILE A 436 3.99 -14.19 -33.67
CA ILE A 436 3.02 -14.23 -32.58
C ILE A 436 1.96 -15.29 -32.90
N THR A 437 1.62 -16.13 -31.93
CA THR A 437 0.42 -16.96 -31.94
C THR A 437 -0.52 -16.42 -30.88
N ALA A 438 -1.58 -15.72 -31.30
CA ALA A 438 -2.62 -15.20 -30.41
C ALA A 438 -3.94 -15.89 -30.73
N ASN A 439 -4.36 -16.83 -29.87
CA ASN A 439 -5.50 -17.69 -30.13
C ASN A 439 -6.51 -17.72 -28.98
N SER A 440 -7.80 -17.58 -29.32
CA SER A 440 -8.91 -17.77 -28.38
C SER A 440 -8.87 -16.84 -27.17
N ASN A 441 -8.35 -15.62 -27.32
CA ASN A 441 -8.44 -14.60 -26.27
C ASN A 441 -9.85 -14.01 -26.22
N SER A 442 -10.27 -13.60 -25.02
CA SER A 442 -11.67 -13.24 -24.77
C SER A 442 -12.07 -11.91 -25.41
N ASP A 443 -11.12 -11.01 -25.65
CA ASP A 443 -11.34 -9.75 -26.36
C ASP A 443 -10.57 -9.76 -27.69
N TYR A 444 -9.31 -9.31 -27.68
CA TYR A 444 -8.52 -9.15 -28.90
C TYR A 444 -7.29 -10.05 -28.94
N GLY A 445 -6.89 -10.45 -30.16
CA GLY A 445 -5.60 -11.12 -30.35
C GLY A 445 -4.43 -10.18 -30.10
N ILE A 446 -4.49 -8.99 -30.71
CA ILE A 446 -3.58 -7.87 -30.46
C ILE A 446 -4.43 -6.60 -30.38
N TYR A 447 -4.20 -5.80 -29.35
CA TYR A 447 -4.87 -4.52 -29.14
C TYR A 447 -3.84 -3.39 -29.11
N ILE A 448 -4.02 -2.39 -29.98
CA ILE A 448 -3.20 -1.18 -30.07
C ILE A 448 -4.10 0.02 -29.76
N ASP A 449 -3.76 0.76 -28.72
CA ASP A 449 -4.52 1.87 -28.18
C ASP A 449 -3.67 3.15 -28.12
N SER A 450 -4.32 4.29 -28.25
CA SER A 450 -3.76 5.63 -28.06
C SER A 450 -2.59 5.90 -29.02
N ASN A 451 -1.66 6.81 -28.69
CA ASN A 451 -0.46 7.12 -29.50
C ASN A 451 0.59 5.98 -29.52
N SER A 452 0.16 4.78 -29.89
CA SER A 452 0.98 3.59 -30.11
C SER A 452 1.32 3.49 -31.60
N ASP A 453 2.25 4.33 -32.03
CA ASP A 453 2.54 4.55 -33.44
C ASP A 453 3.71 3.72 -33.96
N ASN A 454 3.80 3.58 -35.28
CA ASN A 454 4.98 3.02 -35.97
C ASN A 454 5.34 1.58 -35.54
N ASN A 455 4.40 0.83 -34.97
CA ASN A 455 4.61 -0.57 -34.61
C ASN A 455 4.58 -1.47 -35.85
N ILE A 456 5.31 -2.58 -35.80
CA ILE A 456 5.33 -3.59 -36.86
C ILE A 456 4.77 -4.90 -36.30
N ILE A 457 3.75 -5.44 -36.96
CA ILE A 457 3.24 -6.79 -36.69
C ILE A 457 3.51 -7.66 -37.92
N ALA A 458 4.29 -8.73 -37.77
CA ALA A 458 4.62 -9.59 -38.90
C ALA A 458 4.74 -11.08 -38.59
N ASN A 459 4.49 -11.92 -39.58
CA ASN A 459 4.66 -13.39 -39.48
C ASN A 459 3.81 -14.04 -38.37
N SER A 460 2.64 -13.47 -38.07
CA SER A 460 1.84 -13.85 -36.90
C SER A 460 0.57 -14.61 -37.29
N THR A 461 0.14 -15.53 -36.43
CA THR A 461 -1.13 -16.25 -36.52
C THR A 461 -2.07 -15.77 -35.42
N ILE A 462 -3.17 -15.13 -35.83
CA ILE A 462 -4.11 -14.47 -34.93
C ILE A 462 -5.49 -15.04 -35.22
N SER A 463 -6.07 -15.79 -34.29
CA SER A 463 -7.25 -16.60 -34.59
C SER A 463 -8.19 -16.84 -33.41
N ASN A 464 -9.48 -17.04 -33.69
CA ASN A 464 -10.53 -17.36 -32.72
C ASN A 464 -10.66 -16.40 -31.53
N ASN A 465 -10.16 -15.16 -31.61
CA ASN A 465 -10.38 -14.16 -30.56
C ASN A 465 -11.83 -13.62 -30.68
N THR A 466 -12.50 -13.39 -29.57
CA THR A 466 -13.96 -13.16 -29.54
C THR A 466 -14.37 -11.90 -30.30
N ASP A 467 -13.72 -10.78 -30.00
CA ASP A 467 -14.16 -9.46 -30.50
C ASP A 467 -13.47 -9.11 -31.81
N ALA A 468 -12.14 -9.19 -31.86
CA ALA A 468 -11.40 -9.09 -33.13
C ALA A 468 -10.01 -9.73 -33.06
N GLY A 469 -9.44 -10.05 -34.23
CA GLY A 469 -8.04 -10.45 -34.32
C GLY A 469 -7.09 -9.32 -33.93
N LEU A 470 -7.28 -8.15 -34.53
CA LEU A 470 -6.53 -6.93 -34.24
C LEU A 470 -7.50 -5.77 -34.02
N TYR A 471 -7.30 -4.99 -32.97
CA TYR A 471 -8.01 -3.73 -32.74
C TYR A 471 -7.06 -2.55 -32.72
N LEU A 472 -7.39 -1.51 -33.48
CA LEU A 472 -6.80 -0.17 -33.38
C LEU A 472 -7.87 0.74 -32.78
N ASP A 473 -7.66 1.23 -31.56
CA ASP A 473 -8.62 2.05 -30.81
C ASP A 473 -8.10 3.46 -30.58
N GLU A 474 -9.02 4.42 -30.64
CA GLU A 474 -8.73 5.82 -30.34
C GLU A 474 -8.91 6.11 -28.85
N HIS A 475 -8.07 6.98 -28.30
CA HIS A 475 -8.25 7.47 -26.94
C HIS A 475 -8.27 9.00 -26.91
N GLY A 476 -9.44 9.55 -27.21
CA GLY A 476 -9.67 10.99 -27.20
C GLY A 476 -9.13 11.68 -28.46
N LEU A 477 -7.94 12.29 -28.38
CA LEU A 477 -7.23 12.88 -29.53
C LEU A 477 -5.96 12.11 -29.89
N ASP A 478 -5.69 11.03 -29.14
CA ASP A 478 -4.52 10.19 -29.29
C ASP A 478 -4.94 8.93 -30.06
N ASP A 479 -4.41 8.77 -31.26
CA ASP A 479 -4.81 7.73 -32.20
C ASP A 479 -3.59 6.89 -32.59
N PRO A 480 -3.72 5.56 -32.77
CA PRO A 480 -2.61 4.74 -33.23
C PRO A 480 -2.41 4.91 -34.74
N GLU A 481 -1.24 5.42 -35.12
CA GLU A 481 -0.91 5.76 -36.52
C GLU A 481 0.37 5.08 -37.02
N TYR A 482 0.47 4.95 -38.34
CA TYR A 482 1.65 4.46 -39.06
C TYR A 482 2.08 3.04 -38.69
N ASN A 483 1.19 2.23 -38.10
CA ASN A 483 1.47 0.84 -37.81
C ASN A 483 1.48 0.01 -39.10
N LYS A 484 2.39 -0.96 -39.19
CA LYS A 484 2.59 -1.80 -40.37
C LYS A 484 2.36 -3.28 -40.05
N ILE A 485 1.38 -3.88 -40.70
CA ILE A 485 0.94 -5.26 -40.49
C ILE A 485 1.09 -6.06 -41.79
N TYR A 486 1.93 -7.10 -41.81
CA TYR A 486 2.14 -7.92 -43.02
C TYR A 486 2.56 -9.37 -42.73
N ASN A 487 2.29 -10.27 -43.68
CA ASN A 487 2.53 -11.71 -43.54
C ASN A 487 1.86 -12.33 -42.30
N CYS A 488 0.71 -11.81 -41.90
CA CYS A 488 -0.10 -12.38 -40.83
C CYS A 488 -1.23 -13.26 -41.38
N LEU A 489 -1.59 -14.29 -40.63
CA LEU A 489 -2.81 -15.09 -40.82
C LEU A 489 -3.86 -14.59 -39.82
N PHE A 490 -4.93 -14.00 -40.33
CA PHE A 490 -6.09 -13.62 -39.53
C PHE A 490 -7.23 -14.60 -39.76
N ASN A 491 -7.69 -15.23 -38.68
CA ASN A 491 -8.82 -16.17 -38.69
C ASN A 491 -9.75 -15.97 -37.49
N ASN A 492 -10.49 -14.87 -37.50
CA ASN A 492 -11.42 -14.45 -36.44
C ASN A 492 -12.74 -13.98 -37.08
N SER A 493 -13.85 -14.08 -36.36
CA SER A 493 -15.17 -13.55 -36.77
C SER A 493 -15.07 -12.12 -37.32
N VAL A 494 -14.30 -11.29 -36.62
CA VAL A 494 -13.83 -9.98 -37.06
C VAL A 494 -12.31 -10.01 -37.10
N ASN A 495 -11.71 -9.94 -38.30
CA ASN A 495 -10.25 -10.01 -38.40
C ASN A 495 -9.55 -8.74 -37.91
N VAL A 496 -10.08 -7.57 -38.27
CA VAL A 496 -9.55 -6.26 -37.86
C VAL A 496 -10.71 -5.32 -37.53
N LYS A 497 -10.60 -4.64 -36.41
CA LYS A 497 -11.44 -3.51 -35.99
C LYS A 497 -10.56 -2.25 -35.96
N ILE A 498 -11.09 -1.13 -36.44
CA ILE A 498 -10.41 0.17 -36.46
C ILE A 498 -11.45 1.20 -36.03
N ASP A 499 -11.18 1.99 -35.00
CA ASP A 499 -12.11 3.06 -34.61
C ASP A 499 -12.14 4.20 -35.63
N SER A 500 -13.28 4.88 -35.69
CA SER A 500 -13.66 5.82 -36.74
C SER A 500 -13.02 7.20 -36.65
N GLY A 501 -12.52 7.59 -35.48
CA GLY A 501 -11.80 8.83 -35.25
C GLY A 501 -10.31 8.75 -35.54
N ILE A 502 -9.74 7.56 -35.76
CA ILE A 502 -8.36 7.40 -36.24
C ILE A 502 -8.19 8.07 -37.60
N THR A 503 -7.49 9.21 -37.62
CA THR A 503 -7.33 10.01 -38.86
C THR A 503 -6.07 9.69 -39.65
N GLY A 504 -5.02 9.16 -39.01
CA GLY A 504 -3.76 8.77 -39.67
C GLY A 504 -3.80 7.43 -40.39
N GLU A 505 -2.76 7.18 -41.20
CA GLU A 505 -2.66 5.97 -42.02
C GLU A 505 -2.13 4.78 -41.21
N ASN A 506 -2.78 3.62 -41.32
CA ASN A 506 -2.24 2.33 -40.89
C ASN A 506 -2.12 1.38 -42.09
N TYR A 507 -1.01 0.64 -42.18
CA TYR A 507 -0.63 -0.11 -43.37
C TYR A 507 -0.79 -1.62 -43.19
N PHE A 508 -1.75 -2.23 -43.87
CA PHE A 508 -1.98 -3.69 -43.86
C PHE A 508 -1.21 -4.44 -44.95
N ASN A 509 -0.08 -3.89 -45.37
CA ASN A 509 0.82 -4.46 -46.34
C ASN A 509 2.23 -3.83 -46.22
N THR A 510 3.18 -4.40 -46.95
CA THR A 510 4.50 -3.83 -47.14
C THR A 510 4.97 -4.06 -48.58
N THR A 511 6.07 -3.43 -48.97
CA THR A 511 6.71 -3.68 -50.26
C THR A 511 7.01 -5.16 -50.43
N LYS A 512 6.65 -5.71 -51.60
CA LYS A 512 6.93 -7.11 -51.94
C LYS A 512 8.42 -7.42 -51.74
N GLN A 513 8.71 -8.40 -50.90
CA GLN A 513 10.08 -8.72 -50.47
C GLN A 513 10.27 -10.23 -50.26
N PRO A 514 11.52 -10.73 -50.27
CA PRO A 514 11.79 -12.12 -49.92
C PRO A 514 11.32 -12.47 -48.50
N GLY A 515 10.71 -13.63 -48.33
CA GLY A 515 10.27 -14.14 -47.03
C GLY A 515 9.38 -15.37 -47.15
N THR A 516 9.35 -16.23 -46.14
CA THR A 516 8.47 -17.40 -46.13
C THR A 516 7.04 -16.96 -45.82
N ARG A 517 6.11 -17.30 -46.72
CA ARG A 517 4.68 -17.01 -46.53
C ARG A 517 4.11 -17.79 -45.35
N ILE A 518 3.28 -17.13 -44.54
CA ILE A 518 2.71 -17.70 -43.31
C ILE A 518 1.71 -18.85 -43.54
N TYR A 519 0.92 -18.79 -44.63
CA TYR A 519 -0.19 -19.72 -44.88
C TYR A 519 0.01 -20.67 -46.06
N SER A 520 0.60 -20.18 -47.15
CA SER A 520 0.73 -20.91 -48.42
C SER A 520 2.19 -21.10 -48.80
N PRO A 521 2.58 -22.11 -49.61
CA PRO A 521 3.94 -22.20 -50.14
C PRO A 521 4.36 -20.93 -50.91
N GLY A 522 5.61 -20.48 -50.71
CA GLY A 522 6.20 -19.36 -51.43
C GLY A 522 7.29 -18.62 -50.63
N ASN A 523 8.15 -17.90 -51.33
CA ASN A 523 9.33 -17.19 -50.79
C ASN A 523 9.25 -15.67 -50.96
N GLU A 524 8.07 -15.13 -51.21
CA GLU A 524 7.81 -13.69 -51.30
C GLU A 524 6.61 -13.33 -50.43
N ILE A 525 6.78 -12.28 -49.61
CA ILE A 525 5.78 -11.71 -48.69
C ILE A 525 5.52 -10.25 -49.02
N GLY A 526 4.41 -9.70 -48.52
CA GLY A 526 4.02 -8.31 -48.77
C GLY A 526 2.60 -7.95 -48.33
N GLY A 527 1.75 -8.91 -48.00
CA GLY A 527 0.40 -8.67 -47.49
C GLY A 527 0.00 -9.72 -46.46
N ASN A 528 -1.24 -9.65 -46.00
CA ASN A 528 -1.82 -10.57 -45.02
C ASN A 528 -2.75 -11.60 -45.68
N TYR A 529 -2.94 -12.73 -45.01
CA TYR A 529 -3.96 -13.70 -45.35
C TYR A 529 -5.15 -13.54 -44.41
N TRP A 530 -6.32 -13.36 -45.01
CA TRP A 530 -7.60 -13.16 -44.31
C TRP A 530 -8.48 -14.36 -44.61
N THR A 531 -8.84 -15.13 -43.59
CA THR A 531 -9.94 -16.09 -43.76
C THR A 531 -11.28 -15.34 -43.76
N ASN A 532 -12.28 -15.92 -44.38
CA ASN A 532 -13.68 -15.61 -44.10
C ASN A 532 -14.20 -16.72 -43.18
N PRO A 533 -14.21 -16.53 -41.85
CA PRO A 533 -14.96 -17.43 -41.00
C PRO A 533 -16.44 -17.31 -41.37
N SER A 534 -17.04 -18.47 -41.63
CA SER A 534 -18.45 -18.63 -42.03
C SER A 534 -19.41 -18.26 -40.93
#